data_AF-A0A2M9E8U7-F1
#
_entry.id   AF-A0A2M9E8U7-F1
#
_cell.length_a   1.000
_cell.length_b   1.000
_cell.length_c   1.000
_cell.angle_alpha   90.00
_cell.angle_beta   90.00
_cell.angle_gamma   90.00
#
_symmetry.space_group_name_H-M   'P 1'
#
loop_
_entity.id
_entity.type
_entity.pdbx_description
1 polymer ?
#
loop_
_entity_poly.entity_id
_entity_poly.type
_entity_poly.pdbx_seq_one_letter_code
_entity_poly.pdbx_strand_id
1 'polypeptide(L)'
;MFREWGPPRAALIRSAGRQCRVRPRSRAAILSRGGDMHPRGFTLIELLIVIASLAAIAVPAYQVYVARSQVAEGLAVAGGVKTALAEFHADHGSWPTGHAALPLASPASISGRYVSATSVGSVGRITIAYATAASSARIRGHALVLVPQISDNSLHWTCERTMASLYRPALCR
;
A
#
# COMPACT_ATOMS: atom_id res chain seq x y z
N MET A 1 -20.57 13.54 21.03
CA MET A 1 -19.50 12.57 21.35
C MET A 1 -18.51 12.67 20.19
N PHE A 2 -17.50 13.53 20.19
CA PHE A 2 -16.38 13.69 21.12
C PHE A 2 -15.99 15.17 21.21
N ARG A 3 -15.76 15.65 22.44
CA ARG A 3 -15.09 16.92 22.73
C ARG A 3 -13.67 16.60 23.23
N GLU A 4 -12.78 17.57 23.02
CA GLU A 4 -11.55 17.85 23.77
C GLU A 4 -10.31 16.97 23.51
N TRP A 5 -9.33 17.56 22.80
CA TRP A 5 -7.90 17.34 23.05
C TRP A 5 -7.17 18.69 22.97
N GLY A 6 -6.84 19.25 24.13
CA GLY A 6 -5.86 20.32 24.30
C GLY A 6 -4.50 19.73 24.74
N PRO A 7 -3.37 20.41 24.46
CA PRO A 7 -2.03 19.86 24.70
C PRO A 7 -1.61 19.90 26.20
N PRO A 8 -0.85 18.92 26.70
CA PRO A 8 -0.44 18.87 28.10
C PRO A 8 0.76 19.79 28.40
N ARG A 9 0.67 20.47 29.55
CA ARG A 9 1.71 21.33 30.14
C ARG A 9 2.85 20.50 30.72
N ALA A 10 4.07 20.93 30.45
CA ALA A 10 5.31 20.39 31.02
C ALA A 10 5.34 20.56 32.55
N ALA A 11 5.50 19.45 33.26
CA ALA A 11 5.73 19.42 34.71
C ALA A 11 7.23 19.24 35.00
N LEU A 12 7.82 20.25 35.65
CA LEU A 12 9.19 20.28 36.14
C LEU A 12 9.38 19.28 37.30
N ILE A 13 10.28 18.32 37.12
CA ILE A 13 10.71 17.39 38.18
C ILE A 13 11.88 18.03 38.94
N ARG A 14 11.63 18.46 40.18
CA ARG A 14 12.66 18.87 41.16
C ARG A 14 13.37 17.63 41.71
N SER A 15 14.68 17.56 41.51
CA SER A 15 15.58 16.55 42.05
C SER A 15 15.90 16.82 43.53
N ALA A 16 15.30 16.04 44.43
CA ALA A 16 15.74 15.96 45.82
C ALA A 16 16.76 14.81 45.95
N GLY A 17 18.04 15.16 46.04
CA GLY A 17 19.14 14.23 46.30
C GLY A 17 19.00 13.58 47.68
N ARG A 18 18.80 12.27 47.70
CA ARG A 18 19.02 11.42 48.87
C ARG A 18 20.12 10.43 48.52
N GLN A 19 21.24 10.54 49.21
CA GLN A 19 22.40 9.66 49.07
C GLN A 19 22.04 8.26 49.61
N CYS A 20 21.94 7.28 48.71
CA CYS A 20 21.87 5.87 49.09
C CYS A 20 23.24 5.42 49.64
N ARG A 21 23.31 5.26 50.96
CA ARG A 21 24.46 4.68 51.66
C ARG A 21 24.56 3.19 51.33
N VAL A 22 25.55 2.80 50.54
CA VAL A 22 25.79 1.39 50.17
C VAL A 22 26.32 0.63 51.40
N ARG A 23 25.57 -0.37 51.89
CA ARG A 23 26.09 -1.33 52.88
C ARG A 23 26.94 -2.39 52.15
N PRO A 24 28.12 -2.77 52.67
CA PRO A 24 28.87 -3.89 52.11
C PRO A 24 28.10 -5.18 52.38
N ARG A 25 27.64 -5.83 51.32
CA ARG A 25 26.92 -7.11 51.38
C ARG A 25 27.96 -8.21 51.60
N SER A 26 27.93 -8.81 52.78
CA SER A 26 28.70 -9.98 53.19
C SER A 26 28.67 -11.04 52.08
N ARG A 27 29.84 -11.54 51.69
CA ARG A 27 30.02 -12.62 50.70
C ARG A 27 29.39 -13.91 51.23
N ALA A 28 28.09 -14.11 51.00
CA ALA A 28 27.48 -15.41 51.07
C ALA A 28 27.81 -16.15 49.76
N ALA A 29 28.58 -17.23 49.88
CA ALA A 29 28.87 -18.13 48.77
C ALA A 29 27.56 -18.69 48.20
N ILE A 30 27.20 -18.26 46.99
CA ILE A 30 26.14 -18.89 46.21
C ILE A 30 26.72 -20.19 45.69
N LEU A 31 26.37 -21.29 46.35
CA LEU A 31 26.66 -22.64 45.86
C LEU A 31 25.84 -22.83 44.57
N SER A 32 26.51 -22.67 43.42
CA SER A 32 25.96 -22.92 42.11
C SER A 32 25.62 -24.41 41.98
N ARG A 33 24.37 -24.78 42.28
CA ARG A 33 23.79 -26.01 41.76
C ARG A 33 23.55 -25.78 40.27
N GLY A 34 24.52 -26.19 39.45
CA GLY A 34 24.30 -26.47 38.04
C GLY A 34 23.35 -27.66 37.92
N GLY A 35 22.05 -27.39 38.01
CA GLY A 35 21.04 -28.31 37.50
C GLY A 35 20.88 -28.02 36.03
N ASP A 36 21.39 -28.91 35.18
CA ASP A 36 21.18 -28.85 33.73
C ASP A 36 19.68 -28.85 33.43
N MET A 37 19.13 -27.65 33.19
CA MET A 37 17.81 -27.49 32.59
C MET A 37 17.93 -27.98 31.15
N HIS A 38 17.76 -29.29 30.97
CA HIS A 38 17.59 -29.90 29.66
C HIS A 38 16.49 -29.11 28.93
N PRO A 39 16.80 -28.41 27.84
CA PRO A 39 15.79 -27.75 27.05
C PRO A 39 14.77 -28.81 26.65
N ARG A 40 13.52 -28.67 27.13
CA ARG A 40 12.43 -29.50 26.63
C ARG A 40 12.27 -29.13 25.16
N GLY A 41 12.70 -30.03 24.26
CA GLY A 41 12.66 -29.79 22.83
C GLY A 41 11.23 -29.56 22.37
N PHE A 42 11.03 -28.52 21.55
CA PHE A 42 9.77 -28.31 20.83
C PHE A 42 9.48 -29.55 19.98
N THR A 43 8.26 -30.09 20.09
CA THR A 43 7.88 -31.22 19.25
C THR A 43 7.67 -30.74 17.81
N LEU A 44 8.00 -31.57 16.81
CA LEU A 44 7.82 -31.21 15.40
C LEU A 44 6.35 -30.89 15.07
N ILE A 45 5.41 -31.56 15.75
CA ILE A 45 3.97 -31.30 15.60
C ILE A 45 3.55 -29.92 16.11
N GLU A 46 4.14 -29.44 17.19
CA GLU A 46 3.81 -28.15 17.80
C GLU A 46 4.27 -26.99 16.91
N LEU A 47 5.41 -27.16 16.24
CA LEU A 47 5.86 -26.20 15.23
C LEU A 47 4.94 -26.24 13.99
N LEU A 48 4.58 -27.43 13.51
CA LEU A 48 3.78 -27.59 12.28
C LEU A 48 2.38 -26.94 12.39
N ILE A 49 1.71 -27.05 13.55
CA ILE A 49 0.39 -26.43 13.73
C ILE A 49 0.46 -24.90 13.79
N VAL A 50 1.54 -24.34 14.35
CA VAL A 50 1.75 -22.89 14.45
C VAL A 50 2.04 -22.32 13.06
N ILE A 51 2.96 -22.92 12.29
CA ILE A 51 3.27 -22.43 10.94
C ILE A 51 2.05 -22.52 10.02
N ALA A 52 1.24 -23.57 10.16
CA ALA A 52 0.04 -23.74 9.34
C ALA A 52 -1.00 -22.64 9.63
N SER A 53 -1.21 -22.31 10.91
CA SER A 53 -2.14 -21.25 11.32
C SER A 53 -1.66 -19.87 10.85
N LEU A 54 -0.36 -19.59 10.94
CA LEU A 54 0.23 -18.34 10.46
C LEU A 54 0.13 -18.21 8.94
N ALA A 55 0.42 -19.28 8.21
CA ALA A 55 0.34 -19.30 6.75
C ALA A 55 -1.10 -19.07 6.26
N ALA A 56 -2.09 -19.66 6.94
CA ALA A 56 -3.50 -19.50 6.58
C ALA A 56 -3.98 -18.04 6.59
N ILE A 57 -3.46 -17.22 7.51
CA ILE A 57 -3.81 -15.79 7.60
C ILE A 57 -2.89 -14.94 6.69
N ALA A 58 -1.60 -15.25 6.65
CA ALA A 58 -0.61 -14.46 5.95
C ALA A 58 -0.74 -14.54 4.42
N VAL A 59 -1.00 -15.74 3.87
CA VAL A 59 -1.07 -15.95 2.42
C VAL A 59 -2.18 -15.12 1.73
N PRO A 60 -3.45 -15.14 2.19
CA PRO A 60 -4.49 -14.34 1.54
C PRO A 60 -4.23 -12.83 1.66
N ALA A 61 -3.69 -12.37 2.78
CA ALA A 61 -3.34 -10.97 2.97
C ALA A 61 -2.19 -10.53 2.04
N TYR A 62 -1.16 -11.37 1.89
CA TYR A 62 -0.03 -11.10 1.01
C TYR A 62 -0.44 -11.02 -0.46
N GLN A 63 -1.32 -11.92 -0.91
CA GLN A 63 -1.83 -11.90 -2.29
C GLN A 63 -2.58 -10.60 -2.62
N VAL A 64 -3.36 -10.07 -1.67
CA VAL A 64 -4.05 -8.78 -1.82
C VAL A 64 -3.04 -7.63 -1.89
N TYR A 65 -2.01 -7.66 -1.05
CA TYR A 65 -0.95 -6.64 -1.07
C TYR A 65 -0.23 -6.61 -2.43
N VAL A 66 0.15 -7.78 -2.96
CA VAL A 66 0.79 -7.89 -4.28
C VAL A 66 -0.17 -7.46 -5.40
N ALA A 67 -1.43 -7.86 -5.36
CA ALA A 67 -2.43 -7.40 -6.33
C ALA A 67 -2.55 -5.88 -6.34
N ARG A 68 -2.57 -5.25 -5.17
CA ARG A 68 -2.67 -3.79 -5.03
C ARG A 68 -1.41 -3.07 -5.53
N SER A 69 -0.23 -3.63 -5.31
CA SER A 69 1.02 -3.04 -5.83
C SER A 69 1.08 -3.11 -7.34
N GLN A 70 0.62 -4.21 -7.95
CA GLN A 70 0.50 -4.34 -9.40
C GLN A 70 -0.49 -3.30 -9.98
N VAL A 71 -1.61 -3.05 -9.31
CA VAL A 71 -2.55 -1.99 -9.72
C VAL A 71 -1.90 -0.61 -9.63
N ALA A 72 -1.11 -0.35 -8.58
CA ALA A 72 -0.38 0.90 -8.42
C ALA A 72 0.70 1.12 -9.49
N GLU A 73 1.38 0.08 -9.97
CA GLU A 73 2.29 0.18 -11.12
C GLU A 73 1.56 0.71 -12.36
N GLY A 74 0.32 0.26 -12.58
CA GLY A 74 -0.48 0.76 -13.70
C GLY A 74 -0.77 2.27 -13.62
N LEU A 75 -0.87 2.84 -12.42
CA LEU A 75 -0.98 4.29 -12.26
C LEU A 75 0.29 5.03 -12.72
N ALA A 76 1.46 4.42 -12.55
CA ALA A 76 2.71 4.97 -13.05
C ALA A 76 2.78 4.90 -14.58
N VAL A 77 2.34 3.79 -15.18
CA VAL A 77 2.22 3.63 -16.65
C VAL A 77 1.28 4.70 -17.24
N ALA A 78 0.17 4.98 -16.56
CA ALA A 78 -0.76 6.02 -16.98
C ALA A 78 -0.24 7.46 -16.78
N GLY A 79 0.91 7.66 -16.13
CA GLY A 79 1.48 8.98 -15.86
C GLY A 79 1.67 9.83 -17.13
N GLY A 80 2.29 9.25 -18.16
CA GLY A 80 2.47 9.96 -19.45
C GLY A 80 1.15 10.28 -20.15
N VAL A 81 0.16 9.39 -20.06
CA VAL A 81 -1.18 9.61 -20.63
C VAL A 81 -1.91 10.75 -19.92
N LYS A 82 -1.76 10.86 -18.60
CA LYS A 82 -2.31 11.98 -17.82
C LYS A 82 -1.74 13.32 -18.25
N THR A 83 -0.42 13.38 -18.48
CA THR A 83 0.23 14.60 -18.95
C THR A 83 -0.28 15.00 -20.32
N ALA A 84 -0.33 14.07 -21.28
CA ALA A 84 -0.86 14.34 -22.62
C ALA A 84 -2.33 14.82 -22.59
N LEU A 85 -3.15 14.26 -21.70
CA LEU A 85 -4.53 14.70 -21.51
C LEU A 85 -4.62 16.10 -20.89
N ALA A 86 -3.75 16.42 -19.94
CA ALA A 86 -3.68 17.75 -19.33
C ALA A 86 -3.27 18.82 -20.36
N GLU A 87 -2.26 18.52 -21.19
CA GLU A 87 -1.82 19.38 -22.29
C GLU A 87 -2.94 19.58 -23.32
N PHE A 88 -3.58 18.50 -23.78
CA PHE A 88 -4.69 18.59 -24.73
C PHE A 88 -5.82 19.48 -24.22
N HIS A 89 -6.20 19.31 -22.95
CA HIS A 89 -7.24 20.13 -22.33
C HIS A 89 -6.82 21.59 -22.16
N ALA A 90 -5.54 21.86 -21.86
CA ALA A 90 -5.01 23.22 -21.77
C ALA A 90 -5.06 23.93 -23.12
N ASP A 91 -4.75 23.23 -24.21
CA ASP A 91 -4.71 23.79 -25.57
C ASP A 91 -6.10 23.97 -26.19
N HIS A 92 -7.01 23.00 -25.98
CA HIS A 92 -8.31 22.96 -26.67
C HIS A 92 -9.50 23.34 -25.78
N GLY A 93 -9.31 23.47 -24.47
CA GLY A 93 -10.38 23.73 -23.50
C GLY A 93 -11.43 22.61 -23.40
N SER A 94 -11.14 21.42 -23.95
CA SER A 94 -12.06 20.28 -23.97
C SER A 94 -11.30 18.96 -23.88
N TRP A 95 -12.00 17.91 -23.47
CA TRP A 95 -11.43 16.55 -23.42
C TRP A 95 -11.47 15.87 -24.79
N PRO A 96 -10.47 15.03 -25.13
CA PRO A 96 -10.49 14.31 -26.39
C PRO A 96 -11.64 13.29 -26.42
N THR A 97 -12.15 13.03 -27.63
CA THR A 97 -13.21 12.07 -27.89
C THR A 97 -12.72 10.62 -27.89
N GLY A 98 -11.40 10.41 -27.95
CA GLY A 98 -10.78 9.10 -27.83
C GLY A 98 -9.27 9.15 -28.03
N HIS A 99 -8.65 7.98 -27.93
CA HIS A 99 -7.19 7.83 -27.95
C HIS A 99 -6.50 8.38 -29.20
N ALA A 100 -7.12 8.26 -30.37
CA ALA A 100 -6.55 8.71 -31.63
C ALA A 100 -6.42 10.24 -31.75
N ALA A 101 -7.09 11.01 -30.89
CA ALA A 101 -6.97 12.46 -30.86
C ALA A 101 -5.72 12.95 -30.12
N LEU A 102 -4.99 12.05 -29.45
CA LEU A 102 -3.78 12.37 -28.69
C LEU A 102 -2.53 11.87 -29.43
N PRO A 103 -1.40 12.59 -29.33
CA PRO A 103 -0.12 12.15 -29.90
C PRO A 103 0.52 11.04 -29.04
N LEU A 104 -0.21 9.95 -28.82
CA LEU A 104 0.21 8.81 -28.01
C LEU A 104 0.49 7.58 -28.88
N ALA A 105 1.36 6.69 -28.40
CA ALA A 105 1.53 5.37 -28.99
C ALA A 105 0.25 4.55 -28.86
N SER A 106 0.09 3.52 -29.70
CA SER A 106 -1.11 2.66 -29.66
C SER A 106 -1.41 2.12 -28.24
N PRO A 107 -2.68 1.88 -27.86
CA PRO A 107 -3.01 1.47 -26.51
C PRO A 107 -2.26 0.23 -25.99
N ALA A 108 -1.98 -0.72 -26.88
CA ALA A 108 -1.22 -1.94 -26.57
C ALA A 108 0.28 -1.69 -26.38
N SER A 109 0.81 -0.60 -26.95
CA SER A 109 2.21 -0.18 -26.75
C SER A 109 2.39 0.51 -25.40
N ILE A 110 1.34 1.13 -24.85
CA ILE A 110 1.33 1.70 -23.50
C ILE A 110 1.03 0.61 -22.47
N SER A 111 2.00 -0.27 -22.30
CA SER A 111 1.92 -1.47 -21.47
C SER A 111 3.02 -1.49 -20.40
N GLY A 112 2.90 -2.43 -19.47
CA GLY A 112 3.88 -2.63 -18.39
C GLY A 112 3.98 -4.12 -18.06
N ARG A 113 4.65 -4.47 -16.95
CA ARG A 113 4.78 -5.88 -16.57
C ARG A 113 3.42 -6.52 -16.27
N TYR A 114 2.55 -5.76 -15.61
CA TYR A 114 1.22 -6.21 -15.19
C TYR A 114 0.06 -5.57 -15.99
N VAL A 115 0.36 -4.51 -16.75
CA VAL A 115 -0.60 -3.78 -17.59
C VAL A 115 -0.49 -4.28 -19.02
N SER A 116 -1.60 -4.72 -19.59
CA SER A 116 -1.64 -5.20 -20.99
C SER A 116 -1.86 -4.07 -21.99
N ALA A 117 -2.63 -3.05 -21.62
CA ALA A 117 -2.92 -1.91 -22.47
C ALA A 117 -3.42 -0.72 -21.63
N THR A 118 -3.15 0.48 -22.12
CA THR A 118 -3.70 1.72 -21.56
C THR A 118 -4.35 2.52 -22.68
N SER A 119 -5.67 2.71 -22.60
CA SER A 119 -6.44 3.43 -23.62
C SER A 119 -7.08 4.69 -23.05
N VAL A 120 -7.42 5.61 -23.94
CA VAL A 120 -8.19 6.82 -23.60
C VAL A 120 -9.54 6.72 -24.31
N GLY A 121 -10.61 6.71 -23.52
CA GLY A 121 -11.98 6.78 -24.00
C GLY A 121 -12.49 8.22 -24.07
N SER A 122 -13.79 8.35 -24.33
CA SER A 122 -14.48 9.63 -24.34
C SER A 122 -14.30 10.40 -23.03
N VAL A 123 -14.25 11.73 -23.11
CA VAL A 123 -14.14 12.62 -21.95
C VAL A 123 -12.83 12.37 -21.17
N GLY A 124 -11.76 11.99 -21.88
CA GLY A 124 -10.44 11.79 -21.28
C GLY A 124 -10.35 10.64 -20.28
N ARG A 125 -11.29 9.68 -20.31
CA ARG A 125 -11.28 8.53 -19.41
C ARG A 125 -10.12 7.60 -19.73
N ILE A 126 -9.17 7.45 -18.80
CA ILE A 126 -8.04 6.55 -18.98
C ILE A 126 -8.44 5.18 -18.47
N THR A 127 -8.34 4.15 -19.31
CA THR A 127 -8.59 2.75 -18.92
C THR A 127 -7.28 1.99 -18.93
N ILE A 128 -6.88 1.50 -17.75
CA ILE A 128 -5.70 0.66 -17.57
C ILE A 128 -6.17 -0.78 -17.45
N ALA A 129 -5.85 -1.63 -18.44
CA ALA A 129 -6.23 -3.03 -18.45
C ALA A 129 -5.12 -3.93 -17.88
N TYR A 130 -5.49 -4.85 -17.00
CA TYR A 130 -4.58 -5.82 -16.39
C TYR A 130 -4.86 -7.22 -16.94
N ALA A 131 -4.31 -7.57 -18.11
CA ALA A 131 -4.51 -8.89 -18.71
C ALA A 131 -3.21 -9.67 -19.01
N THR A 132 -2.07 -9.27 -18.44
CA THR A 132 -0.81 -9.98 -18.67
C THR A 132 -0.77 -11.30 -17.88
N ALA A 133 -0.02 -12.29 -18.36
CA ALA A 133 0.19 -13.55 -17.63
C ALA A 133 0.91 -13.37 -16.28
N ALA A 134 1.68 -12.29 -16.13
CA ALA A 134 2.38 -11.93 -14.90
C ALA A 134 1.46 -11.26 -13.86
N SER A 135 0.31 -10.71 -14.26
CA SER A 135 -0.67 -10.13 -13.34
C SER A 135 -1.23 -11.20 -12.40
N SER A 136 -1.48 -10.82 -11.15
CA SER A 136 -2.08 -11.72 -10.17
C SER A 136 -3.46 -12.19 -10.66
N ALA A 137 -3.80 -13.45 -10.39
CA ALA A 137 -5.08 -14.03 -10.80
C ALA A 137 -6.29 -13.25 -10.24
N ARG A 138 -6.10 -12.48 -9.16
CA ARG A 138 -7.15 -11.65 -8.52
C ARG A 138 -7.49 -10.37 -9.28
N ILE A 139 -6.58 -9.87 -10.14
CA ILE A 139 -6.79 -8.63 -10.92
C ILE A 139 -6.80 -8.90 -12.42
N ARG A 140 -6.42 -10.10 -12.86
CA ARG A 140 -6.35 -10.45 -14.28
C ARG A 140 -7.73 -10.34 -14.93
N GLY A 141 -7.82 -9.62 -16.04
CA GLY A 141 -9.07 -9.34 -16.75
C GLY A 141 -9.84 -8.12 -16.20
N HIS A 142 -9.39 -7.51 -15.10
CA HIS A 142 -9.96 -6.26 -14.60
C HIS A 142 -9.26 -5.04 -15.17
N ALA A 143 -9.91 -3.88 -15.05
CA ALA A 143 -9.35 -2.60 -15.46
C ALA A 143 -9.55 -1.53 -14.39
N LEU A 144 -8.59 -0.62 -14.25
CA LEU A 144 -8.70 0.59 -13.45
C LEU A 144 -9.01 1.77 -14.37
N VAL A 145 -10.10 2.47 -14.09
CA VAL A 145 -10.49 3.65 -14.86
C VAL A 145 -10.24 4.91 -14.06
N LEU A 146 -9.55 5.86 -14.69
CA LEU A 146 -9.32 7.20 -14.18
C LEU A 146 -10.13 8.21 -14.97
N VAL A 147 -10.78 9.10 -14.25
CA VAL A 147 -11.61 10.16 -14.80
C VAL A 147 -10.98 11.50 -14.41
N PRO A 148 -10.69 12.37 -15.37
CA PRO A 148 -10.23 13.72 -15.07
C PRO A 148 -11.40 14.52 -14.48
N GLN A 149 -11.11 15.33 -13.49
CA GLN A 149 -12.06 16.22 -12.84
C GLN A 149 -11.40 17.58 -12.67
N ILE A 150 -12.15 18.64 -12.94
CA ILE A 150 -11.67 20.01 -12.79
C ILE A 150 -12.46 20.64 -11.66
N SER A 151 -11.76 21.01 -10.59
CA SER A 151 -12.30 21.78 -9.47
C SER A 151 -11.34 22.91 -9.13
N ASP A 152 -11.86 24.08 -8.78
CA ASP A 152 -11.07 25.23 -8.34
C ASP A 152 -9.92 25.57 -9.33
N ASN A 153 -10.22 25.46 -10.62
CA ASN A 153 -9.25 25.70 -11.71
C ASN A 153 -8.02 24.76 -11.67
N SER A 154 -8.14 23.62 -11.00
CA SER A 154 -7.12 22.59 -10.88
C SER A 154 -7.61 21.25 -11.44
N LEU A 155 -6.73 20.56 -12.18
CA LEU A 155 -7.00 19.24 -12.70
C LEU A 155 -6.63 18.18 -11.66
N HIS A 156 -7.62 17.40 -11.22
CA HIS A 156 -7.42 16.24 -10.36
C HIS A 156 -7.96 14.97 -11.03
N TRP A 157 -7.42 13.82 -10.62
CA TRP A 157 -7.80 12.53 -11.17
C TRP A 157 -8.55 11.72 -10.13
N THR A 158 -9.74 11.26 -10.49
CA THR A 158 -10.55 10.38 -9.65
C THR A 158 -10.59 8.98 -10.25
N CYS A 159 -10.70 7.97 -9.40
CA CYS A 159 -10.76 6.58 -9.86
C CYS A 159 -12.18 6.05 -9.74
N GLU A 160 -12.65 5.38 -10.79
CA GLU A 160 -13.99 4.80 -10.80
C GLU A 160 -14.04 3.47 -10.02
N ARG A 161 -15.26 3.02 -9.69
CA ARG A 161 -15.51 1.75 -8.99
C ARG A 161 -15.59 0.58 -9.97
N THR A 162 -14.61 0.44 -10.86
CA THR A 162 -14.54 -0.66 -11.85
C THR A 162 -13.98 -1.97 -11.29
N MET A 163 -13.35 -1.93 -10.11
CA MET A 163 -12.79 -3.09 -9.43
C MET A 163 -13.06 -3.02 -7.92
N ALA A 164 -12.92 -4.16 -7.24
CA ALA A 164 -13.11 -4.24 -5.80
C ALA A 164 -12.19 -3.27 -5.05
N SER A 165 -12.74 -2.56 -4.07
CA SER A 165 -12.03 -1.52 -3.30
C SER A 165 -10.77 -2.02 -2.58
N LEU A 166 -10.73 -3.33 -2.28
CA LEU A 166 -9.60 -3.99 -1.64
C LEU A 166 -8.33 -3.95 -2.50
N TYR A 167 -8.45 -4.07 -3.82
CA TYR A 167 -7.32 -4.08 -4.75
C TYR A 167 -6.93 -2.68 -5.23
N ARG A 168 -7.74 -1.65 -4.93
CA ARG A 168 -7.45 -0.28 -5.33
C ARG A 168 -6.35 0.35 -4.45
N PRO A 169 -5.38 1.06 -5.04
CA PRO A 169 -4.35 1.79 -4.29
C PRO A 169 -4.96 2.92 -3.45
N ALA A 170 -4.19 3.47 -2.51
CA ALA A 170 -4.70 4.46 -1.56
C ALA A 170 -5.20 5.74 -2.25
N LEU A 171 -4.57 6.10 -3.37
CA LEU A 171 -4.97 7.21 -4.25
C LEU A 171 -6.35 7.03 -4.89
N CYS A 172 -6.85 5.80 -4.98
CA CYS A 172 -8.10 5.43 -5.63
C CYS A 172 -9.14 4.87 -4.63
N ARG A 173 -9.01 5.21 -3.34
CA ARG A 173 -9.81 4.58 -2.29
C ARG A 173 -11.19 5.23 -2.15
#